data_AF-A0A7Y4UDZ8-F1
#
_entry.id   AF-A0A7Y4UDZ8-F1
#
_cell.length_a   1.000
_cell.length_b   1.000
_cell.length_c   1.000
_cell.angle_alpha   90.00
_cell.angle_beta   90.00
_cell.angle_gamma   90.00
#
_symmetry.space_group_name_H-M   'P 1'
#
loop_
_entity.id
_entity.type
_entity.pdbx_description
1 polymer ?
#
loop_
_entity_poly.entity_id
_entity_poly.type
_entity_poly.pdbx_seq_one_letter_code
_entity_poly.pdbx_strand_id
1 'polypeptide(L)' 'MTQHPLVKMSQTPPIEVHWIKSNNSPTGLGEPALPPILPAIANAVFSATGERIRTMPMTKQRFIRYRLHN' A
#
# COMPACT_ATOMS: atom_id res chain seq x y z
N MET A 1 24.35 4.36 5.26
CA MET A 1 23.08 4.04 4.58
C MET A 1 22.06 3.75 5.66
N THR A 2 20.93 4.46 5.69
CA THR A 2 19.96 4.41 6.80
C THR A 2 19.20 3.09 6.82
N GLN A 3 19.10 2.46 8.00
CA GLN A 3 18.40 1.17 8.20
C GLN A 3 16.88 1.22 7.92
N HIS A 4 16.34 2.42 7.66
CA HIS A 4 14.91 2.68 7.45
C HIS A 4 14.74 3.64 6.27
N PRO A 5 14.74 3.12 5.03
CA PRO A 5 14.53 3.97 3.86
C PRO A 5 13.09 4.52 3.87
N LEU A 6 12.97 5.84 3.79
CA LEU A 6 11.70 6.53 3.58
C LEU A 6 11.39 6.64 2.09
N VAL A 7 10.10 6.77 1.77
CA VAL A 7 9.62 7.04 0.42
C VAL A 7 10.15 8.41 -0.03
N LYS A 8 10.73 8.45 -1.23
CA LYS A 8 11.20 9.68 -1.88
C LYS A 8 10.15 10.22 -2.84
N MET A 9 10.23 11.51 -3.17
CA MET A 9 9.31 12.15 -4.11
C MET A 9 9.19 11.41 -5.46
N SER A 10 10.31 10.86 -5.97
CA SER A 10 10.33 10.12 -7.24
C SER A 10 9.62 8.76 -7.20
N GLN A 11 9.24 8.28 -6.01
CA GLN A 11 8.56 7.00 -5.81
C GLN A 11 7.05 7.17 -5.58
N THR A 12 6.57 8.42 -5.48
CA THR A 12 5.16 8.73 -5.26
C THR A 12 4.42 8.74 -6.60
N PRO A 13 3.37 7.92 -6.78
CA PRO A 13 2.53 7.99 -7.97
C PRO A 13 1.63 9.24 -7.93
N PRO A 14 0.97 9.63 -9.04
CA PRO A 14 -0.13 10.58 -8.99
C PRO A 14 -1.21 10.12 -7.99
N ILE A 15 -1.72 11.05 -7.18
CA ILE A 15 -2.74 10.78 -6.17
C ILE A 15 -3.97 11.65 -6.45
N GLU A 16 -5.11 11.01 -6.59
CA GLU A 16 -6.41 11.67 -6.67
C GLU A 16 -7.16 11.54 -5.34
N VAL A 17 -7.87 12.60 -4.94
CA VAL A 17 -8.63 12.65 -3.69
C VAL A 17 -10.07 13.03 -4.00
N HIS A 18 -11.00 12.19 -3.56
CA HIS A 18 -12.44 12.41 -3.76
C HIS A 18 -13.14 12.50 -2.41
N TRP A 19 -14.07 13.46 -2.29
CA TRP A 19 -14.85 13.69 -1.08
C TRP A 19 -16.21 13.03 -1.18
N ILE A 20 -16.53 12.19 -0.19
CA ILE A 20 -17.88 11.69 0.02
C ILE A 20 -18.56 12.58 1.07
N LYS A 21 -19.54 13.37 0.64
CA LYS A 21 -20.26 14.29 1.53
C LYS A 21 -21.24 13.53 2.43
N SER A 22 -21.31 13.92 3.70
CA SER A 22 -22.29 13.38 4.65
C SER A 22 -22.86 14.52 5.53
N ASN A 23 -23.99 14.27 6.17
CA ASN A 23 -24.62 15.22 7.11
C ASN A 23 -24.07 15.09 8.55
N ASN A 24 -23.08 14.21 8.78
CA ASN A 24 -22.47 14.05 10.08
C ASN A 24 -21.55 15.24 10.40
N SER A 25 -21.37 15.53 11.68
CA SER A 25 -20.37 16.49 12.12
C SER A 25 -18.96 16.10 11.63
N PRO A 26 -18.09 17.07 11.27
CA PRO A 26 -16.73 16.77 10.83
C PRO A 26 -15.94 15.99 11.88
N THR A 27 -15.14 15.03 11.43
CA THR A 27 -14.24 14.22 12.26
C THR A 27 -12.80 14.29 11.73
N GLY A 28 -11.87 13.70 12.48
CA GLY A 28 -10.46 13.62 12.07
C GLY A 28 -10.26 12.70 10.86
N LEU A 29 -9.48 13.16 9.88
CA LEU A 29 -9.15 12.44 8.65
C LEU A 29 -7.65 12.13 8.48
N GLY A 30 -6.83 12.42 9.49
CA GLY A 30 -5.38 12.18 9.44
C GLY A 30 -5.01 10.69 9.42
N GLU A 31 -5.62 9.89 10.29
CA GLU A 31 -5.38 8.45 10.36
C GLU A 31 -6.21 7.60 9.38
N PRO A 32 -7.50 7.87 9.11
CA PRO A 32 -8.35 7.00 8.28
C PRO A 32 -7.81 6.69 6.88
N ALA A 33 -7.00 7.58 6.30
CA ALA A 33 -6.39 7.37 5.00
C ALA A 33 -5.27 6.32 5.00
N LEU A 34 -4.59 6.09 6.13
CA LEU A 34 -3.39 5.23 6.20
C LEU A 34 -3.71 3.71 6.20
N PRO A 35 -4.62 3.19 7.06
CA PRO A 35 -4.92 1.76 7.12
C PRO A 35 -5.29 1.11 5.76
N PRO A 36 -6.10 1.72 4.87
CA PRO A 36 -6.50 1.08 3.63
C PRO A 36 -5.41 1.04 2.55
N ILE A 37 -4.34 1.86 2.63
CA ILE A 37 -3.31 1.95 1.58
C ILE A 37 -2.55 0.64 1.41
N LEU A 38 -2.06 0.05 2.52
CA LEU A 38 -1.27 -1.18 2.49
C LEU A 38 -2.03 -2.39 1.88
N PRO A 39 -3.27 -2.72 2.29
CA PRO A 39 -4.01 -3.81 1.67
C PRO A 39 -4.43 -3.50 0.23
N ALA A 40 -4.68 -2.24 -0.14
CA ALA A 40 -4.95 -1.85 -1.53
C ALA A 40 -3.75 -2.18 -2.44
N ILE A 41 -2.53 -1.84 -2.02
CA ILE A 41 -1.31 -2.19 -2.74
C ILE A 41 -1.13 -3.71 -2.83
N ALA A 42 -1.36 -4.44 -1.72
CA ALA A 42 -1.28 -5.91 -1.72
C ALA A 42 -2.24 -6.55 -2.73
N ASN A 43 -3.47 -6.05 -2.79
CA ASN A 43 -4.50 -6.51 -3.72
C ASN A 43 -4.15 -6.16 -5.17
N ALA A 44 -3.57 -4.98 -5.43
CA ALA A 44 -3.10 -4.61 -6.77
C ALA A 44 -1.99 -5.55 -7.27
N VAL A 45 -1.04 -5.90 -6.40
CA VAL A 45 0.01 -6.88 -6.73
C VAL A 45 -0.60 -8.25 -7.01
N PHE A 46 -1.51 -8.74 -6.17
CA PHE A 46 -2.21 -10.00 -6.42
C PHE A 46 -2.98 -9.98 -7.75
N SER A 47 -3.71 -8.89 -8.03
CA SER A 47 -4.46 -8.74 -9.29
C SER A 47 -3.54 -8.75 -10.51
N ALA A 48 -2.34 -8.19 -10.41
CA ALA A 48 -1.38 -8.11 -11.51
C ALA A 48 -0.58 -9.40 -11.72
N THR A 49 -0.43 -10.24 -10.69
CA THR A 49 0.55 -11.35 -10.69
C THR A 49 -0.03 -12.72 -10.33
N GLY A 50 -1.21 -12.79 -9.72
CA GLY A 50 -1.77 -14.01 -9.11
C GLY A 50 -1.12 -14.40 -7.78
N GLU A 51 -0.03 -13.75 -7.35
CA GLU A 51 0.70 -14.09 -6.13
C GLU A 51 0.21 -13.29 -4.93
N ARG A 52 -0.17 -13.98 -3.84
CA ARG A 52 -0.70 -13.33 -2.62
C ARG A 52 0.38 -13.13 -1.56
N ILE A 53 0.83 -11.90 -1.41
CA ILE A 53 1.80 -11.50 -0.39
C ILE A 53 1.09 -11.22 0.95
N ARG A 54 1.54 -11.86 2.03
CA ARG A 54 0.99 -11.68 3.39
C ARG A 54 1.99 -11.15 4.41
N THR A 55 3.21 -10.81 3.98
CA THR A 55 4.25 -10.33 4.87
C THR A 55 4.87 -9.04 4.36
N MET A 56 5.05 -8.08 5.27
CA MET A 56 5.68 -6.79 5.02
C MET A 56 7.14 -6.77 5.51
N PRO A 57 8.01 -5.92 4.94
CA PRO A 57 7.81 -5.13 3.73
C PRO A 57 7.77 -5.98 2.45
N MET A 58 7.05 -5.52 1.42
CA MET A 58 6.99 -6.20 0.11
C MET A 58 8.29 -5.96 -0.68
N THR A 59 9.30 -6.80 -0.44
CA THR A 59 10.59 -6.71 -1.13
C THR A 59 10.68 -7.68 -2.31
N LYS A 60 11.51 -7.36 -3.30
CA LYS A 60 11.77 -8.23 -4.46
C LYS A 60 12.24 -9.63 -4.04
N GLN A 61 13.08 -9.73 -3.01
CA GLN A 61 13.57 -11.00 -2.48
C GLN A 61 12.43 -11.85 -1.91
N ARG A 62 11.48 -11.22 -1.20
CA ARG A 62 10.30 -11.91 -0.65
C ARG A 62 9.33 -12.32 -1.76
N PHE A 63 9.16 -11.49 -2.78
CA PHE A 63 8.34 -11.82 -3.94
C PHE A 63 8.87 -13.05 -4.69
N ILE A 64 10.17 -13.10 -5.03
CA ILE A 64 10.78 -14.27 -5.69
C ILE A 64 10.60 -15.55 -4.86
N ARG A 65 10.69 -15.47 -3.53
CA ARG A 65 10.45 -16.61 -2.65
C ARG A 65 9.01 -17.14 -2.78
N TYR A 66 8.00 -16.27 -2.83
CA TYR A 66 6.61 -16.73 -3.00
C TYR A 66 6.39 -17.46 -4.32
N ARG A 67 7.08 -17.05 -5.38
CA ARG A 67 7.03 -17.73 -6.69
C ARG A 67 7.68 -19.12 -6.69
N LEU A 68 8.72 -19.36 -5.89
CA LEU A 68 9.45 -20.64 -5.90
C LEU A 68 8.84 -21.72 -5.01
N HIS A 69 7.90 -21.35 -4.12
CA HIS A 69 7.25 -22.28 -3.19
C HIS A 69 5.78 -22.57 -3.53
N ASN A 70 5.29 -22.05 -4.66
CA ASN A 70 4.00 -22.38 -5.28
C ASN A 70 4.28 -23.00 -6.65
#